data_AF-A0A7V4J2I5-F1
#
_entry.id   AF-A0A7V4J2I5-F1
#
_cell.length_a   1.000
_cell.length_b   1.000
_cell.length_c   1.000
_cell.angle_alpha   90.00
_cell.angle_beta   90.00
_cell.angle_gamma   90.00
#
_symmetry.space_group_name_H-M   'P 1'
#
loop_
_entity.id
_entity.type
_entity.pdbx_description
1 polymer ?
#
loop_
_entity_poly.entity_id
_entity_poly.type
_entity_poly.pdbx_seq_one_letter_code
_entity_poly.pdbx_strand_id
1 'polypeptide(L)'
;MAQYQILYWRDIPLAVRATDINGTVRTNLPERFQMAVDRLATHDGKTSTSAYTSMFRWTAPEEREGSASEVAAAVAAEIAASWPDDILLSVPG
;
A
#
# COMPACT_ATOMS: atom_id res chain seq x y z
N MET A 1 -20.51 2.31 7.00
CA MET A 1 -19.23 2.47 7.73
C MET A 1 -18.36 1.37 7.22
N ALA A 2 -17.21 1.72 6.65
CA ALA A 2 -16.33 0.76 6.01
C ALA A 2 -15.06 0.59 6.84
N GLN A 3 -14.61 -0.64 6.96
CA GLN A 3 -13.34 -0.99 7.56
C GLN A 3 -12.27 -1.08 6.47
N TYR A 4 -11.21 -0.30 6.54
CA TYR A 4 -10.09 -0.35 5.60
C TYR A 4 -8.80 -0.85 6.24
N GLN A 5 -7.97 -1.46 5.42
CA GLN A 5 -6.65 -1.98 5.74
C GLN A 5 -5.73 -1.62 4.58
N ILE A 6 -4.49 -1.26 4.90
CA ILE A 6 -3.48 -0.92 3.90
C ILE A 6 -2.48 -2.05 3.86
N LEU A 7 -2.18 -2.52 2.65
CA LEU A 7 -1.13 -3.49 2.38
C LEU A 7 0.19 -2.74 2.26
N TYR A 8 1.09 -2.99 3.18
CA TYR A 8 2.47 -2.54 3.13
C TYR A 8 3.39 -3.67 2.69
N TRP A 9 4.44 -3.30 1.97
CA TRP A 9 5.60 -4.13 1.72
C TRP A 9 6.81 -3.44 2.35
N ARG A 10 7.36 -4.01 3.43
CA ARG A 10 8.24 -3.29 4.36
C ARG A 10 7.58 -1.97 4.81
N ASP A 11 8.04 -0.86 4.27
CA ASP A 11 7.62 0.50 4.59
C ASP A 11 6.78 1.14 3.47
N ILE A 12 6.67 0.49 2.30
CA ILE A 12 5.99 1.05 1.12
C ILE A 12 4.56 0.52 1.03
N PRO A 13 3.54 1.38 0.97
CA PRO A 13 2.16 0.95 0.75
C PRO A 13 1.95 0.54 -0.72
N LEU A 14 1.23 -0.56 -0.94
CA LEU A 14 0.98 -1.14 -2.27
C LEU A 14 -0.49 -1.15 -2.67
N ALA A 15 -1.39 -1.35 -1.72
CA ALA A 15 -2.82 -1.37 -1.99
C ALA A 15 -3.61 -1.04 -0.72
N VAL A 16 -4.82 -0.55 -0.91
CA VAL A 16 -5.80 -0.36 0.16
C VAL A 16 -6.95 -1.32 -0.09
N ARG A 17 -7.37 -2.03 0.96
CA ARG A 17 -8.55 -2.87 0.96
C ARG A 17 -9.56 -2.25 1.91
N ALA A 18 -10.78 -2.02 1.47
CA ALA A 18 -11.88 -1.64 2.34
C ALA A 18 -13.01 -2.67 2.26
N THR A 19 -13.69 -2.90 3.37
CA THR A 19 -14.81 -3.83 3.50
C THR A 19 -15.95 -3.10 4.20
N ASP A 20 -17.12 -3.12 3.56
CA ASP A 20 -18.38 -2.56 4.06
C ASP A 20 -19.46 -3.65 3.99
N ILE A 21 -20.68 -3.32 4.43
CA ILE A 21 -21.85 -4.20 4.35
C ILE A 21 -22.06 -4.72 2.92
N ASN A 22 -21.77 -3.89 1.92
CA ASN A 22 -21.97 -4.22 0.51
C ASN A 22 -20.88 -5.14 -0.08
N GLY A 23 -19.77 -5.33 0.63
CA GLY A 23 -18.68 -6.20 0.19
C GLY A 23 -17.29 -5.61 0.39
N THR A 24 -16.30 -6.21 -0.26
CA THR A 24 -14.90 -5.79 -0.19
C THR A 24 -14.45 -5.14 -1.48
N VAL A 25 -13.88 -3.94 -1.38
CA VAL A 25 -13.25 -3.21 -2.48
C VAL A 25 -11.75 -3.16 -2.22
N ARG A 26 -10.95 -3.35 -3.28
CA ARG A 26 -9.50 -3.21 -3.22
C ARG A 26 -9.06 -2.19 -4.26
N THR A 27 -8.37 -1.17 -3.81
CA THR A 27 -7.81 -0.10 -4.63
C THR A 27 -6.30 -0.23 -4.61
N ASN A 28 -5.69 -0.45 -5.78
CA ASN A 28 -4.23 -0.52 -5.89
C ASN A 28 -3.65 0.89 -6.00
N LEU A 29 -2.43 1.07 -5.48
CA LEU A 29 -1.70 2.33 -5.60
C LEU A 29 -1.04 2.47 -6.99
N PRO A 30 -0.68 3.71 -7.40
CA PRO A 30 -0.01 3.96 -8.67
C PRO A 30 1.31 3.20 -8.86
N GLU A 31 1.73 3.01 -10.10
CA GLU A 31 2.92 2.23 -10.48
C GLU A 31 4.23 2.67 -9.80
N ARG A 32 4.37 3.97 -9.44
CA ARG A 32 5.56 4.49 -8.73
C ARG A 32 5.85 3.76 -7.41
N PHE A 33 4.84 3.25 -6.73
CA PHE A 33 5.01 2.45 -5.52
C PHE A 33 5.64 1.09 -5.83
N GLN A 34 5.23 0.45 -6.94
CA GLN A 34 5.87 -0.79 -7.41
C GLN A 34 7.32 -0.55 -7.84
N MET A 35 7.60 0.58 -8.51
CA MET A 35 8.97 0.94 -8.88
C MET A 35 9.87 1.13 -7.65
N ALA A 36 9.36 1.74 -6.58
CA ALA A 36 10.10 1.91 -5.34
C ALA A 36 10.37 0.56 -4.63
N VAL A 37 9.39 -0.35 -4.64
CA VAL A 37 9.57 -1.73 -4.16
C VAL A 37 10.63 -2.47 -4.98
N ASP A 38 10.59 -2.36 -6.30
CA ASP A 38 11.56 -3.00 -7.20
C ASP A 38 12.99 -2.50 -6.96
N ARG A 39 13.16 -1.18 -6.77
CA ARG A 39 14.45 -0.60 -6.38
C ARG A 39 14.94 -1.10 -5.04
N LEU A 40 14.08 -1.14 -4.02
CA LEU A 40 14.43 -1.67 -2.70
C LEU A 40 14.78 -3.16 -2.76
N ALA A 41 14.01 -3.96 -3.49
CA ALA A 41 14.27 -5.39 -3.66
C ALA A 41 15.62 -5.64 -4.34
N THR A 42 15.94 -4.84 -5.34
CA THR A 42 17.24 -4.85 -6.04
C THR A 42 18.36 -4.41 -5.10
N HIS A 43 18.19 -3.31 -4.36
CA HIS A 43 19.18 -2.75 -3.44
C HIS A 43 19.53 -3.69 -2.28
N ASP A 44 18.52 -4.29 -1.64
CA ASP A 44 18.72 -5.22 -0.51
C ASP A 44 19.37 -6.54 -0.95
N GLY A 45 19.59 -6.76 -2.26
CA GLY A 45 20.02 -8.03 -2.83
C GLY A 45 19.01 -9.16 -2.59
N LYS A 46 17.80 -8.83 -2.13
CA LYS A 46 16.72 -9.76 -1.80
C LYS A 46 15.89 -10.05 -3.05
N THR A 47 16.56 -10.58 -4.06
CA THR A 47 15.93 -11.14 -5.28
C THR A 47 15.34 -12.53 -5.03
N SER A 48 15.56 -13.14 -3.85
CA SER A 48 14.87 -14.38 -3.49
C SER A 48 13.39 -14.14 -3.23
N THR A 49 12.54 -14.74 -4.06
CA THR A 49 11.07 -14.69 -4.05
C THR A 49 10.46 -14.94 -2.66
N SER A 50 11.11 -15.73 -1.80
CA SER A 50 10.65 -16.02 -0.44
C SER A 50 10.76 -14.83 0.52
N ALA A 51 11.79 -13.99 0.38
CA ALA A 51 11.92 -12.79 1.19
C ALA A 51 10.87 -11.74 0.76
N TYR A 52 10.64 -11.61 -0.55
CA TYR A 52 9.66 -10.70 -1.12
C TYR A 52 8.24 -10.94 -0.62
N THR A 53 7.77 -12.19 -0.61
CA THR A 53 6.41 -12.53 -0.15
C THR A 53 6.24 -12.47 1.36
N SER A 54 7.32 -12.69 2.12
CA SER A 54 7.28 -12.60 3.59
C SER A 54 7.24 -11.16 4.13
N MET A 55 7.49 -10.15 3.29
CA MET A 55 7.51 -8.74 3.69
C MET A 55 6.15 -8.03 3.59
N PHE A 56 5.14 -8.71 3.05
CA PHE A 56 3.80 -8.15 2.97
C PHE A 56 3.13 -8.15 4.34
N ARG A 57 2.65 -6.99 4.77
CA ARG A 57 1.96 -6.79 6.04
C ARG A 57 0.71 -5.95 5.83
N TRP A 58 -0.41 -6.41 6.36
CA TRP A 58 -1.62 -5.61 6.47
C TRP A 58 -1.57 -4.76 7.74
N THR A 59 -2.01 -3.51 7.66
CA THR A 59 -2.22 -2.67 8.85
C THR A 59 -3.36 -3.21 9.69
N ALA A 60 -3.47 -2.67 10.91
CA ALA A 60 -4.69 -2.81 11.68
C ALA A 60 -5.89 -2.31 10.84
N PRO A 61 -7.03 -3.01 10.92
CA PRO A 61 -8.26 -2.51 10.34
C PRO A 61 -8.68 -1.22 11.03
N GLU A 62 -8.89 -0.18 10.24
CA GLU A 62 -9.41 1.10 10.69
C GLU A 62 -10.81 1.32 10.13
N GLU A 63 -11.69 1.90 10.93
CA GLU A 63 -13.06 2.21 10.51
C GLU A 63 -13.14 3.65 10.03
N ARG A 64 -13.77 3.84 8.88
CA ARG A 64 -14.06 5.16 8.31
C ARG A 64 -15.52 5.27 7.90
N GLU A 65 -16.05 6.48 8.05
CA GLU A 65 -17.37 6.81 7.54
C GLU A 65 -17.34 6.84 6.00
N GLY A 66 -18.41 6.32 5.38
CA GLY A 66 -18.52 6.17 3.93
C GLY A 66 -18.62 4.71 3.45
N SER A 67 -18.66 4.55 2.13
CA SER A 67 -18.71 3.25 1.44
C SER A 67 -17.30 2.67 1.26
N ALA A 68 -17.16 1.35 1.15
CA ALA A 68 -15.85 0.71 0.91
C ALA A 68 -15.10 1.30 -0.31
N SER A 69 -15.82 1.62 -1.39
CA SER A 69 -15.22 2.23 -2.58
C SER A 69 -14.69 3.64 -2.32
N GLU A 70 -15.48 4.48 -1.65
CA GLU A 70 -15.10 5.86 -1.31
C GLU A 70 -13.91 5.87 -0.34
N VAL A 71 -13.97 5.06 0.71
CA VAL A 71 -12.89 4.96 1.70
C VAL A 71 -11.62 4.43 1.06
N ALA A 72 -11.67 3.37 0.26
CA ALA A 72 -10.49 2.83 -0.40
C ALA A 72 -9.87 3.82 -1.39
N ALA A 73 -10.69 4.54 -2.17
CA ALA A 73 -10.21 5.56 -3.09
C ALA A 73 -9.62 6.78 -2.37
N ALA A 74 -10.28 7.27 -1.31
CA ALA A 74 -9.82 8.39 -0.50
C ALA A 74 -8.48 8.08 0.17
N VAL A 75 -8.37 6.93 0.86
CA VAL A 75 -7.13 6.51 1.52
C VAL A 75 -6.02 6.30 0.49
N ALA A 76 -6.31 5.68 -0.66
CA ALA A 76 -5.30 5.49 -1.71
C ALA A 76 -4.80 6.84 -2.25
N ALA A 77 -5.69 7.82 -2.44
CA ALA A 77 -5.33 9.17 -2.86
C ALA A 77 -4.52 9.92 -1.79
N GLU A 78 -4.88 9.80 -0.51
CA GLU A 78 -4.13 10.40 0.61
C GLU A 78 -2.72 9.81 0.75
N ILE A 79 -2.58 8.49 0.60
CA ILE A 79 -1.28 7.83 0.57
C ILE A 79 -0.48 8.32 -0.65
N ALA A 80 -1.10 8.35 -1.83
CA ALA A 80 -0.45 8.88 -3.02
C ALA A 80 0.00 10.35 -2.83
N ALA A 81 -0.77 11.18 -2.14
CA ALA A 81 -0.38 12.55 -1.85
C ALA A 81 0.72 12.65 -0.77
N SER A 82 0.69 11.80 0.26
CA SER A 82 1.65 11.78 1.36
C SER A 82 3.01 11.18 0.99
N TRP A 83 3.07 10.38 -0.09
CA TRP A 83 4.29 9.79 -0.62
C TRP A 83 4.71 10.49 -1.92
N PRO A 84 5.37 11.66 -1.83
CA PRO A 84 5.98 12.29 -2.99
C PRO A 84 7.10 11.40 -3.54
N ASP A 85 7.32 11.53 -4.84
CA ASP A 85 8.33 10.76 -5.58
C ASP A 85 9.73 10.88 -4.95
N ASP A 86 10.05 11.99 -4.29
CA ASP A 86 11.30 12.19 -3.56
C ASP A 86 11.50 11.17 -2.41
N ILE A 87 10.45 10.86 -1.64
CA ILE A 87 10.51 9.85 -0.57
C ILE A 87 10.67 8.44 -1.16
N LEU A 88 10.01 8.17 -2.29
CA LEU A 88 10.13 6.90 -3.01
C LEU A 88 11.50 6.73 -3.69
N LEU A 89 12.16 7.84 -4.03
CA LEU A 89 13.49 7.91 -4.64
C LEU A 89 14.63 7.95 -3.61
N SER A 90 14.36 8.45 -2.41
CA SER A 90 15.30 8.56 -1.28
C SER A 90 15.45 7.24 -0.52
N VAL A 91 15.68 6.15 -1.26
CA VAL A 91 16.28 4.96 -0.68
C VAL A 91 17.73 5.32 -0.37
N PRO A 92 18.17 5.32 0.90
CA PRO A 92 19.58 5.60 1.19
C PRO A 92 20.43 4.51 0.52
N GLY A 93 21.26 4.95 -0.41
CA GLY A 93 22.32 4.13 -1.01
C GLY A 93 23.51 3.94 -0.08
#